data_AF-K2DS14-F1
#
_entry.id   AF-K2DS14-F1
#
_cell.length_a   1.000
_cell.length_b   1.000
_cell.length_c   1.000
_cell.angle_alpha   90.00
_cell.angle_beta   90.00
_cell.angle_gamma   90.00
#
_symmetry.space_group_name_H-M   'P 1'
#
loop_
_entity.id
_entity.type
_entity.pdbx_description
1 polymer ?
#
loop_
_entity_poly.entity_id
_entity_poly.type
_entity_poly.pdbx_seq_one_letter_code
_entity_poly.pdbx_strand_id
1 'polypeptide(L)'
;MKYLVFLIIIATLLGAGYWLVISENSPLLDTFSEIGSTKISRQQAVDNIKKLPEVQGYLKNVPNGKVEVDNELEGEYNVHVYEVKDGHTATFNWYRVSIKSGEIRSEFPVE
;
A
#
# COMPACT_ATOMS: atom_id res chain seq x y z
N MET A 1 5.86 50.80 -5.10
CA MET A 1 5.93 49.80 -6.20
C MET A 1 6.46 48.43 -5.77
N LYS A 2 7.54 48.30 -4.98
CA LYS A 2 8.12 46.99 -4.60
C LYS A 2 7.14 46.02 -3.89
N TYR A 3 6.28 46.53 -3.00
CA TYR A 3 5.29 45.72 -2.27
C TYR A 3 4.13 45.22 -3.14
N LEU A 4 3.77 45.96 -4.19
CA LEU A 4 2.71 45.57 -5.13
C LEU A 4 3.12 44.31 -5.92
N VAL A 5 4.39 44.25 -6.33
CA VAL A 5 4.95 43.08 -7.03
C VAL A 5 5.00 41.86 -6.10
N PHE A 6 5.35 42.07 -4.83
CA PHE A 6 5.39 41.00 -3.83
C PHE A 6 4.00 40.40 -3.54
N LEU A 7 2.96 41.23 -3.48
CA LEU A 7 1.58 40.79 -3.30
C LEU A 7 1.07 39.98 -4.50
N ILE A 8 1.46 40.35 -5.72
CA ILE A 8 1.08 39.61 -6.94
C ILE A 8 1.75 38.22 -6.95
N ILE A 9 3.02 38.12 -6.53
CA ILE A 9 3.73 36.83 -6.46
C ILE A 9 3.09 35.90 -5.42
N ILE A 10 2.68 36.42 -4.26
CA ILE A 10 1.99 35.61 -3.25
C ILE A 10 0.63 35.14 -3.78
N ALA A 11 -0.12 36.01 -4.46
CA ALA A 11 -1.41 35.66 -5.04
C ALA A 11 -1.29 34.58 -6.14
N THR A 12 -0.24 34.61 -6.97
CA THR A 12 -0.03 33.57 -8.00
C THR A 12 0.41 32.23 -7.40
N LEU A 13 1.22 32.23 -6.35
CA LEU A 13 1.60 30.99 -5.65
C LEU A 13 0.40 30.34 -4.94
N LEU A 14 -0.45 31.15 -4.29
CA LEU A 14 -1.69 30.67 -3.68
C LEU A 14 -2.69 30.18 -4.74
N GLY A 15 -2.83 30.90 -5.85
CA GLY A 15 -3.71 30.50 -6.96
C GLY A 15 -3.25 29.21 -7.66
N ALA A 16 -1.94 29.05 -7.89
CA ALA A 16 -1.38 27.83 -8.48
C ALA A 16 -1.52 26.63 -7.54
N GLY A 17 -1.25 26.82 -6.24
CA GLY A 17 -1.47 25.79 -5.23
C GLY A 17 -2.94 25.38 -5.12
N TYR A 18 -3.85 26.36 -5.15
CA TYR A 18 -5.29 26.10 -5.17
C TYR A 18 -5.70 25.31 -6.43
N TRP A 19 -5.18 25.70 -7.60
CA TRP A 19 -5.52 25.03 -8.87
C TRP A 19 -5.02 23.58 -8.93
N LEU A 20 -3.85 23.31 -8.36
CA LEU A 20 -3.30 21.95 -8.26
C LEU A 20 -4.14 21.04 -7.35
N VAL A 21 -4.75 21.59 -6.31
CA VAL A 21 -5.61 20.84 -5.37
C VAL A 21 -6.99 20.55 -5.97
N ILE A 22 -7.60 21.50 -6.69
CA ILE A 22 -8.96 21.31 -7.24
C ILE A 22 -8.98 20.70 -8.65
N SER A 23 -7.82 20.49 -9.27
CA SER A 23 -7.76 19.75 -10.53
C SER A 23 -8.29 18.32 -10.33
N GLU A 24 -9.12 17.87 -11.28
CA GLU A 24 -9.84 16.58 -11.25
C GLU A 24 -8.90 15.35 -11.18
N ASN A 25 -7.59 15.54 -11.37
CA ASN A 25 -6.54 14.52 -11.31
C ASN A 25 -5.50 14.77 -10.18
N SER A 26 -5.90 15.41 -9.07
CA SER A 26 -4.95 15.72 -8.00
C SER A 26 -4.55 14.46 -7.22
N PRO A 27 -3.26 14.06 -7.20
CA PRO A 27 -2.80 12.90 -6.42
C PRO A 27 -2.97 13.09 -4.91
N LEU A 28 -3.15 14.35 -4.47
CA LEU A 28 -3.46 14.68 -3.08
C LEU A 28 -4.89 14.27 -2.70
N LEU A 29 -5.87 14.44 -3.60
CA LEU A 29 -7.25 14.02 -3.36
C LEU A 29 -7.35 12.50 -3.23
N ASP A 30 -6.63 11.74 -4.05
CA ASP A 30 -6.54 10.28 -3.93
C ASP A 30 -5.89 9.86 -2.61
N THR A 31 -4.79 10.53 -2.23
CA THR A 31 -4.12 10.29 -0.95
C THR A 31 -5.05 10.58 0.24
N PHE A 32 -5.79 11.69 0.25
CA PHE A 32 -6.74 12.01 1.32
C PHE A 32 -7.99 11.14 1.33
N SER A 33 -8.46 10.68 0.17
CA SER A 33 -9.53 9.70 0.04
C SER A 33 -9.10 8.35 0.65
N GLU A 34 -7.85 7.92 0.41
CA GLU A 34 -7.29 6.73 1.05
C GLU A 34 -7.15 6.88 2.58
N ILE A 35 -6.77 8.06 3.09
CA ILE A 35 -6.69 8.31 4.53
C ILE A 35 -8.09 8.34 5.18
N GLY A 36 -9.13 8.72 4.42
CA GLY A 36 -10.53 8.72 4.85
C GLY A 36 -11.22 7.35 4.80
N SER A 37 -10.66 6.39 4.05
CA SER A 37 -11.10 5.00 4.08
C SER A 37 -10.48 4.30 5.29
N THR A 38 -11.28 4.03 6.32
CA THR A 38 -10.88 3.21 7.49
C THR A 38 -10.53 1.75 7.15
N LYS A 39 -10.39 1.42 5.86
CA LYS A 39 -10.11 0.10 5.33
C LYS A 39 -8.95 0.18 4.35
N ILE A 40 -7.91 -0.61 4.57
CA ILE A 40 -6.81 -0.80 3.63
C ILE A 40 -7.29 -1.61 2.41
N SER A 41 -6.70 -1.34 1.25
CA SER A 41 -6.98 -2.09 0.03
C SER A 41 -6.25 -3.43 0.00
N ARG A 42 -6.71 -4.34 -0.87
CA ARG A 42 -6.03 -5.63 -1.14
C ARG A 42 -4.56 -5.42 -1.55
N GLN A 43 -4.30 -4.41 -2.39
CA GLN A 43 -2.95 -4.11 -2.84
C GLN A 43 -2.09 -3.57 -1.70
N GLN A 44 -2.64 -2.69 -0.85
CA GLN A 44 -1.93 -2.23 0.35
C GLN A 44 -1.58 -3.39 1.28
N ALA A 45 -2.45 -4.39 1.46
CA ALA A 45 -2.13 -5.59 2.23
C ALA A 45 -0.95 -6.36 1.63
N VAL A 46 -0.97 -6.63 0.32
CA VAL A 46 0.15 -7.28 -0.39
C VAL A 46 1.45 -6.48 -0.25
N ASP A 47 1.38 -5.16 -0.44
CA ASP A 47 2.55 -4.28 -0.36
C ASP A 47 3.12 -4.23 1.06
N ASN A 48 2.26 -4.30 2.09
CA ASN A 48 2.70 -4.35 3.48
C ASN A 48 3.37 -5.70 3.79
N ILE A 49 2.83 -6.82 3.32
CA ILE A 49 3.49 -8.14 3.45
C ILE A 49 4.83 -8.19 2.72
N LYS A 50 4.94 -7.63 1.52
CA LYS A 50 6.21 -7.55 0.77
C LYS A 50 7.30 -6.72 1.46
N LYS A 51 6.95 -5.87 2.44
CA LYS A 51 7.91 -5.08 3.23
C LYS A 51 8.47 -5.85 4.43
N LEU A 52 7.90 -7.00 4.79
CA LEU A 52 8.39 -7.81 5.90
C LEU A 52 9.78 -8.38 5.59
N PRO A 53 10.75 -8.29 6.51
CA PRO A 53 12.12 -8.74 6.25
C PRO A 53 12.23 -10.20 5.80
N GLU A 54 11.44 -11.09 6.40
CA GLU A 54 11.41 -12.51 6.06
C GLU A 54 10.84 -12.76 4.66
N VAL A 55 9.84 -12.00 4.25
CA VAL A 55 9.24 -12.10 2.92
C VAL A 55 10.21 -11.57 1.87
N GLN A 56 10.91 -10.48 2.16
CA GLN A 56 11.98 -9.99 1.28
C GLN A 56 13.12 -11.00 1.15
N GLY A 57 13.51 -11.63 2.25
CA GLY A 57 14.50 -12.72 2.26
C GLY A 57 14.06 -13.89 1.40
N TYR A 58 12.81 -14.33 1.56
CA TYR A 58 12.21 -15.38 0.73
C TYR A 58 12.19 -15.01 -0.76
N LEU A 59 11.62 -13.86 -1.12
CA LEU A 59 11.48 -13.41 -2.52
C LEU A 59 12.83 -13.17 -3.21
N LYS A 60 13.88 -12.84 -2.45
CA LYS A 60 15.25 -12.76 -2.98
C LYS A 60 15.81 -14.13 -3.34
N ASN A 61 15.51 -15.16 -2.55
CA ASN A 61 15.99 -16.52 -2.75
C ASN A 61 15.11 -17.34 -3.69
N VAL A 62 13.84 -16.93 -3.87
CA VAL A 62 12.83 -17.60 -4.68
C VAL A 62 12.28 -16.61 -5.72
N PRO A 63 12.92 -16.48 -6.91
CA PRO A 63 12.60 -15.45 -7.90
C PRO A 63 11.19 -15.52 -8.50
N ASN A 64 10.59 -16.70 -8.47
CA ASN A 64 9.21 -17.00 -8.88
C ASN A 64 8.21 -16.93 -7.71
N GLY A 65 8.66 -16.47 -6.54
CA GLY A 65 7.83 -16.28 -5.35
C GLY A 65 6.74 -15.24 -5.60
N LYS A 66 5.57 -15.49 -5.03
CA LYS A 66 4.35 -14.70 -5.17
C LYS A 66 3.83 -14.29 -3.80
N VAL A 67 3.15 -13.15 -3.78
CA VAL A 67 2.44 -12.62 -2.63
C VAL A 67 1.08 -12.16 -3.12
N GLU A 68 0.02 -12.86 -2.73
CA GLU A 68 -1.33 -12.65 -3.27
C GLU A 68 -2.37 -12.75 -2.15
N VAL A 69 -3.42 -11.94 -2.21
CA VAL A 69 -4.58 -12.13 -1.34
C VAL A 69 -5.38 -13.30 -1.87
N ASP A 70 -5.39 -14.41 -1.12
CA ASP A 70 -6.13 -15.62 -1.47
C ASP A 70 -7.63 -15.43 -1.20
N ASN A 71 -7.97 -15.00 0.01
CA ASN A 71 -9.36 -14.70 0.38
C ASN A 71 -9.46 -13.54 1.39
N GLU A 72 -10.71 -13.15 1.65
CA GLU A 72 -11.09 -12.16 2.65
C GLU A 72 -12.11 -12.80 3.60
N LEU A 73 -11.81 -12.79 4.90
CA LEU A 73 -12.68 -13.40 5.91
C LEU A 73 -12.59 -12.62 7.22
N GLU A 74 -13.73 -12.41 7.88
CA GLU A 74 -13.82 -11.81 9.22
C GLU A 74 -13.14 -10.43 9.36
N GLY A 75 -13.12 -9.64 8.29
CA GLY A 75 -12.50 -8.32 8.29
C GLY A 75 -10.98 -8.35 8.15
N GLU A 76 -10.44 -9.46 7.67
CA GLU A 76 -9.02 -9.64 7.38
C GLU A 76 -8.81 -10.12 5.94
N TYR A 77 -7.70 -9.71 5.33
CA TYR A 77 -7.16 -10.34 4.15
C TYR A 77 -6.27 -11.51 4.56
N ASN A 78 -6.48 -12.68 3.96
CA ASN A 78 -5.54 -13.78 4.03
C ASN A 78 -4.58 -13.69 2.85
N VAL A 79 -3.32 -13.37 3.12
CA VAL A 79 -2.27 -13.18 2.12
C VAL A 79 -1.39 -14.42 2.09
N HIS A 80 -1.28 -15.04 0.92
CA HIS A 80 -0.47 -16.21 0.66
C HIS A 80 0.89 -15.80 0.12
N VAL A 81 1.97 -16.26 0.77
CA VAL A 81 3.34 -16.15 0.23
C VAL A 81 3.80 -17.54 -0.18
N TYR A 82 4.07 -17.72 -1.47
CA TYR A 82 4.29 -19.04 -2.04
C TYR A 82 5.10 -19.02 -3.33
N GLU A 83 5.53 -20.18 -3.79
CA GLU A 83 6.01 -20.39 -5.15
C GLU A 83 5.23 -21.51 -5.84
N VAL A 84 5.20 -21.47 -7.17
CA VAL A 84 4.76 -22.61 -7.99
C VAL A 84 5.99 -23.22 -8.64
N LYS A 85 6.24 -24.48 -8.35
CA LYS A 85 7.36 -25.26 -8.88
C LYS A 85 6.87 -26.62 -9.35
N ASP A 86 7.15 -26.94 -10.62
CA ASP A 86 6.77 -28.21 -11.24
C ASP A 86 5.27 -28.55 -11.10
N GLY A 87 4.40 -27.54 -11.14
CA GLY A 87 2.95 -27.68 -10.97
C GLY A 87 2.47 -27.83 -9.53
N HIS A 88 3.37 -27.75 -8.55
CA HIS A 88 3.06 -27.79 -7.13
C HIS A 88 3.23 -26.42 -6.47
N THR A 89 2.33 -26.12 -5.53
CA THR A 89 2.40 -24.90 -4.72
C THR A 89 3.17 -25.20 -3.43
N ALA A 90 4.33 -24.56 -3.26
CA ALA A 90 5.09 -24.57 -2.01
C ALA A 90 4.82 -23.28 -1.24
N THR A 91 4.18 -23.41 -0.09
CA THR A 91 3.84 -22.27 0.76
C THR A 91 5.02 -21.91 1.65
N PHE A 92 5.39 -20.64 1.64
CA PHE A 92 6.30 -20.08 2.63
C PHE A 92 5.57 -19.76 3.92
N ASN A 93 4.50 -18.95 3.84
CA ASN A 93 3.65 -18.63 4.98
C ASN A 93 2.27 -18.10 4.52
N TRP A 94 1.34 -18.04 5.47
CA TRP A 94 0.09 -17.31 5.35
C TRP A 94 0.10 -16.13 6.33
N TYR A 95 -0.44 -14.99 5.92
CA TYR A 95 -0.52 -13.81 6.75
C TYR A 95 -1.94 -13.29 6.81
N ARG A 96 -2.43 -13.04 8.02
CA ARG A 96 -3.70 -12.34 8.24
C ARG A 96 -3.44 -10.86 8.40
N VAL A 97 -4.08 -10.05 7.57
CA VAL A 97 -3.95 -8.59 7.58
C VAL A 97 -5.30 -7.98 7.91
N SER A 98 -5.40 -7.30 9.06
CA SER A 98 -6.60 -6.57 9.44
C SER A 98 -6.92 -5.51 8.40
N ILE A 99 -8.12 -5.59 7.80
CA ILE A 99 -8.57 -4.60 6.81
C ILE A 99 -8.63 -3.22 7.45
N LYS A 100 -8.97 -3.14 8.74
CA LYS A 100 -9.16 -1.86 9.44
C LYS A 100 -7.84 -1.18 9.82
N SER A 101 -6.86 -1.95 10.31
CA SER A 101 -5.64 -1.40 10.91
C SER A 101 -4.38 -1.66 10.11
N GLY A 102 -4.39 -2.61 9.18
CA GLY A 102 -3.16 -3.09 8.54
C GLY A 102 -2.26 -3.90 9.47
N GLU A 103 -2.73 -4.28 10.65
CA GLU A 103 -2.02 -5.19 11.53
C GLU A 103 -1.82 -6.54 10.84
N ILE A 104 -0.59 -7.06 10.89
CA ILE A 104 -0.20 -8.31 10.24
C ILE A 104 0.07 -9.36 11.31
N ARG A 105 -0.46 -10.56 11.10
CA ARG A 105 -0.17 -11.75 11.91
C ARG A 105 0.24 -12.89 11.00
N SER A 106 1.37 -13.54 11.27
CA SER A 106 1.75 -14.75 10.56
C SER A 106 1.01 -15.95 11.12
N GLU A 107 0.63 -16.89 10.25
CA GLU A 107 0.03 -18.16 10.67
C GLU A 107 1.09 -19.09 11.27
N PHE A 108 2.31 -19.06 10.72
CA PHE A 108 3.43 -19.85 11.20
C PHE A 108 4.57 -18.95 11.72
N PRO A 109 5.30 -19.38 12.76
CA PRO A 109 6.56 -18.75 13.16
C PRO A 109 7.56 -18.78 12.00
N VAL A 110 8.32 -17.71 11.87
CA VAL A 110 9.42 -17.61 10.91
C VAL A 110 10.69 -18.03 11.66
N GLU A 111 11.37 -19.05 11.16
CA GLU A 111 12.65 -19.54 11.70
C GLU A 111 13.86 -18.74 11.20
#